data_AF-A0A1Y2M0Y8-F1
#
_entry.id   AF-A0A1Y2M0Y8-F1
#
_cell.length_a   1.000
_cell.length_b   1.000
_cell.length_c   1.000
_cell.angle_alpha   90.00
_cell.angle_beta   90.00
_cell.angle_gamma   90.00
#
_symmetry.space_group_name_H-M   'P 1'
#
loop_
_entity.id
_entity.type
_entity.pdbx_description
1 polymer ?
#
loop_
_entity_poly.entity_id
_entity_poly.type
_entity_poly.pdbx_seq_one_letter_code
_entity_poly.pdbx_strand_id
1 'polypeptide(L)'
;MAGAKCDRLPPMSQSDEEDDYMNMVFEDAPKGPKHETSLQRAARKRKEGETRARQKTKAEKEADAEAAREEALATALPETNKGFKMMAKFGFKQGDTLGKSVDARKTPIAVDVKADKGGIGLESEKKRKFREQWEEAERLAKRTKEEEGDYLEMRRQEQKEKKAERDLDSAQRTAERLSEKEADEKGTPEPGEKPLTDINVLWRSRARKRVEIQQDKQQRRELNNSLASRLPILADEGDVDNDTKVALGQDLQPFYTTLEGDLEADDPELAEFEALPVAERLEKVLLYLRDKFQYCLYCGYQYPDRELEGCPGVTEEEHE
;
A
#
# COMPACT_ATOMS: atom_id res chain seq x y z
N MET A 1 -75.69 -3.89 -3.01
CA MET A 1 -74.90 -2.66 -3.05
C MET A 1 -73.69 -2.90 -2.16
N ALA A 2 -72.61 -3.54 -2.63
CA ALA A 2 -71.57 -2.96 -3.49
C ALA A 2 -71.07 -1.61 -2.92
N GLY A 3 -69.85 -1.61 -2.39
CA GLY A 3 -69.19 -0.42 -1.85
C GLY A 3 -67.71 -0.71 -1.60
N ALA A 4 -66.96 -0.89 -2.68
CA ALA A 4 -65.51 -1.00 -2.72
C ALA A 4 -64.83 0.22 -2.07
N LYS A 5 -63.73 0.00 -1.34
CA LYS A 5 -62.80 1.06 -0.94
C LYS A 5 -61.57 0.97 -1.85
N CYS A 6 -61.44 1.99 -2.70
CA CYS A 6 -60.31 2.20 -3.59
C CYS A 6 -59.09 2.74 -2.84
N ASP A 7 -57.93 2.41 -3.39
CA ASP A 7 -56.58 2.81 -3.05
C ASP A 7 -56.35 4.31 -2.95
N ARG A 8 -55.42 4.71 -2.06
CA ARG A 8 -54.58 5.89 -2.27
C ARG A 8 -53.26 5.83 -1.49
N LEU A 9 -52.16 5.75 -2.23
CA LEU A 9 -50.80 6.20 -1.88
C LEU A 9 -50.32 7.10 -3.04
N PRO A 10 -49.27 7.96 -2.93
CA PRO A 10 -48.46 8.42 -1.78
C PRO A 10 -48.33 9.98 -1.73
N PRO A 11 -47.41 10.57 -0.94
CA PRO A 11 -46.16 11.07 -1.59
C PRO A 11 -44.85 10.87 -0.80
N MET A 12 -43.84 10.39 -1.56
CA MET A 12 -42.39 10.61 -1.57
C MET A 12 -41.61 11.20 -0.37
N SER A 13 -40.57 10.43 -0.01
CA SER A 13 -39.15 10.81 0.15
C SER A 13 -38.71 11.66 1.35
N GLN A 14 -37.90 11.07 2.25
CA GLN A 14 -36.44 11.23 2.28
C GLN A 14 -35.82 10.48 3.49
N SER A 15 -34.58 10.04 3.30
CA SER A 15 -33.56 9.55 4.26
C SER A 15 -33.78 8.19 4.94
N ASP A 16 -33.51 7.11 4.20
CA ASP A 16 -32.86 5.92 4.77
C ASP A 16 -31.37 6.26 4.98
N GLU A 17 -31.07 6.90 6.12
CA GLU A 17 -29.70 7.05 6.62
C GLU A 17 -29.32 5.78 7.38
N GLU A 18 -28.54 4.93 6.71
CA GLU A 18 -27.52 4.06 7.33
C GLU A 18 -28.02 3.18 8.49
N ASP A 19 -29.00 2.31 8.21
CA ASP A 19 -29.27 1.13 9.03
C ASP A 19 -28.02 0.22 9.05
N ASP A 20 -27.16 0.46 10.04
CA ASP A 20 -26.37 -0.50 10.81
C ASP A 20 -25.93 -1.75 9.99
N TYR A 21 -25.21 -1.52 8.89
CA TYR A 21 -24.73 -2.50 7.90
C TYR A 21 -23.77 -3.59 8.48
N MET A 22 -23.56 -3.61 9.79
CA MET A 22 -22.81 -4.65 10.50
C MET A 22 -23.61 -5.28 11.64
N ASN A 23 -24.89 -4.96 11.78
CA ASN A 23 -25.77 -5.49 12.82
C ASN A 23 -26.99 -6.20 12.21
N MET A 24 -26.74 -7.20 11.36
CA MET A 24 -27.73 -8.20 11.00
C MET A 24 -28.12 -9.00 12.25
N VAL A 25 -29.13 -8.56 12.98
CA VAL A 25 -29.74 -9.34 14.06
C VAL A 25 -30.59 -10.44 13.40
N PHE A 26 -30.02 -11.64 13.29
CA PHE A 26 -30.76 -12.82 12.84
C PHE A 26 -31.86 -13.17 13.86
N GLU A 27 -33.14 -13.01 13.50
CA GLU A 27 -34.28 -13.30 14.38
C GLU A 27 -34.39 -14.79 14.78
N ASP A 28 -33.79 -15.69 13.99
CA ASP A 28 -33.73 -17.15 14.22
C ASP A 28 -32.39 -17.64 14.80
N ALA A 29 -31.53 -16.74 15.30
CA ALA A 29 -30.38 -17.18 16.09
C ALA A 29 -30.88 -17.75 17.44
N PRO A 30 -30.38 -18.91 17.91
CA PRO A 30 -30.78 -19.43 19.22
C PRO A 30 -30.46 -18.34 20.26
N LYS A 31 -31.50 -17.79 20.90
CA LYS A 31 -31.37 -16.78 21.96
C LYS A 31 -30.23 -17.23 22.87
N GLY A 32 -29.12 -16.50 22.80
CA GLY A 32 -27.97 -16.75 23.65
C GLY A 32 -28.41 -16.86 25.11
N PRO A 33 -27.64 -17.54 25.97
CA PRO A 33 -28.06 -17.83 27.33
C PRO A 33 -28.59 -16.55 28.01
N LYS A 34 -29.82 -16.61 28.55
CA LYS A 34 -30.53 -15.48 29.20
C LYS A 34 -29.76 -14.85 30.39
N HIS A 35 -28.64 -15.46 30.74
CA HIS A 35 -27.77 -15.12 31.84
C HIS A 35 -26.36 -14.98 31.28
N GLU A 36 -25.73 -13.85 31.56
CA GLU A 36 -24.32 -13.61 31.22
C GLU A 36 -23.47 -14.78 31.71
N THR A 37 -22.61 -15.28 30.81
CA THR A 37 -21.66 -16.31 31.18
C THR A 37 -20.73 -15.79 32.27
N SER A 38 -20.18 -16.68 33.10
CA SER A 38 -19.29 -16.30 34.20
C SER A 38 -18.10 -15.46 33.71
N LEU A 39 -17.61 -15.73 32.50
CA LEU A 39 -16.56 -14.98 31.82
C LEU A 39 -17.01 -13.55 31.43
N GLN A 40 -18.22 -13.38 30.91
CA GLN A 40 -18.78 -12.05 30.60
C GLN A 40 -19.03 -11.23 31.87
N ARG A 41 -19.55 -11.87 32.93
CA ARG A 41 -19.75 -11.22 34.24
C ARG A 41 -18.42 -10.79 34.88
N ALA A 42 -17.38 -11.63 34.74
CA ALA A 42 -16.03 -11.31 35.20
C ALA A 42 -15.43 -10.15 34.40
N ALA A 43 -15.59 -10.14 33.07
CA ALA A 43 -15.14 -9.06 32.21
C ALA A 43 -15.85 -7.73 32.53
N ARG A 44 -17.16 -7.74 32.78
CA ARG A 44 -17.91 -6.55 33.21
C ARG A 44 -17.43 -6.02 34.55
N LYS A 45 -17.30 -6.90 35.56
CA LYS A 45 -16.77 -6.52 36.88
C LYS A 45 -15.33 -6.00 36.80
N ARG A 46 -14.52 -6.54 35.90
CA ARG A 46 -13.15 -6.06 35.66
C ARG A 46 -13.15 -4.67 35.03
N LYS A 47 -13.96 -4.44 33.99
CA LYS A 47 -14.14 -3.10 33.39
C LYS A 47 -14.72 -2.08 34.37
N GLU A 48 -15.73 -2.43 35.15
CA GLU A 48 -16.29 -1.59 36.22
C GLU A 48 -15.27 -1.34 37.34
N GLY A 49 -14.44 -2.33 37.64
CA GLY A 49 -13.32 -2.20 38.58
C GLY A 49 -12.25 -1.25 38.06
N GLU A 50 -11.88 -1.36 36.78
CA GLU A 50 -10.92 -0.48 36.11
C GLU A 50 -11.44 0.96 36.01
N THR A 51 -12.73 1.18 35.71
CA THR A 51 -13.32 2.53 35.67
C THR A 51 -13.47 3.15 37.07
N ARG A 52 -13.77 2.35 38.10
CA ARG A 52 -13.82 2.83 39.50
C ARG A 52 -12.44 3.04 40.11
N ALA A 53 -11.46 2.21 39.74
CA ALA A 53 -10.08 2.30 40.21
C ALA A 53 -9.29 3.40 39.50
N ARG A 54 -9.71 3.80 38.29
CA ARG A 54 -9.15 4.96 37.60
C ARG A 54 -9.45 6.22 38.40
N GLN A 55 -8.45 6.70 39.14
CA GLN A 55 -8.50 8.02 39.73
C GLN A 55 -8.51 9.06 38.61
N LYS A 56 -9.54 9.91 38.57
CA LYS A 56 -9.59 11.03 37.64
C LYS A 56 -8.32 11.86 37.76
N THR A 57 -7.70 12.13 36.62
CA THR A 57 -6.49 12.98 36.57
C THR A 57 -6.83 14.40 37.01
N LYS A 58 -5.81 15.19 37.34
CA LYS A 58 -6.01 16.60 37.76
C LYS A 58 -6.79 17.40 36.69
N ALA A 59 -6.46 17.21 35.42
CA ALA A 59 -7.12 17.86 34.30
C ALA A 59 -8.60 17.44 34.14
N GLU A 60 -8.90 16.14 34.30
CA GLU A 60 -10.29 15.66 34.23
C GLU A 60 -11.15 16.21 35.38
N LYS A 61 -10.59 16.34 36.58
CA LYS A 61 -11.30 16.94 37.72
C LYS A 61 -11.56 18.45 37.53
N GLU A 62 -10.61 19.15 36.92
CA GLU A 62 -10.77 20.57 36.59
C GLU A 62 -11.85 20.77 35.52
N ALA A 63 -11.87 19.95 34.47
CA ALA A 63 -12.93 19.96 33.45
C ALA A 63 -14.32 19.64 34.04
N ASP A 64 -14.42 18.63 34.91
CA ASP A 64 -15.68 18.31 35.60
C ASP A 64 -16.14 19.47 36.50
N ALA A 65 -15.21 20.18 37.16
CA ALA A 65 -15.52 21.33 38.01
C ALA A 65 -15.93 22.56 37.19
N GLU A 66 -15.34 22.76 36.01
CA GLU A 66 -15.74 23.80 35.05
C GLU A 66 -17.15 23.53 34.51
N ALA A 67 -17.44 22.30 34.08
CA ALA A 67 -18.77 21.90 33.64
C ALA A 67 -19.82 22.09 34.75
N ALA A 68 -19.52 21.67 35.99
CA ALA A 68 -20.40 21.87 37.13
C ALA A 68 -20.61 23.37 37.46
N ARG A 69 -19.59 24.21 37.24
CA ARG A 69 -19.69 25.66 37.39
C ARG A 69 -20.58 26.27 36.30
N GLU A 70 -20.45 25.83 35.06
CA GLU A 70 -21.29 26.30 33.94
C GLU A 70 -22.75 25.89 34.13
N GLU A 71 -23.01 24.64 34.54
CA GLU A 71 -24.35 24.17 34.89
C GLU A 71 -24.94 24.93 36.07
N ALA A 72 -24.14 25.23 37.09
CA ALA A 72 -24.56 26.04 38.23
C ALA A 72 -24.81 27.51 37.86
N LEU A 73 -24.08 28.05 36.88
CA LEU A 73 -24.30 29.40 36.34
C LEU A 73 -25.54 29.46 35.44
N ALA A 74 -25.85 28.37 34.73
CA ALA A 74 -27.03 28.25 33.88
C ALA A 74 -28.32 28.01 34.67
N THR A 75 -28.24 27.34 35.82
CA THR A 75 -29.40 27.05 36.67
C THR A 75 -29.77 28.23 37.57
N ALA A 76 -31.00 28.73 37.43
CA ALA A 76 -31.53 29.77 38.32
C ALA A 76 -31.68 29.25 39.77
N LEU A 77 -31.51 30.15 40.76
CA LEU A 77 -31.61 29.79 42.17
C LEU A 77 -32.99 29.20 42.51
N PRO A 78 -33.08 28.02 43.16
CA PRO A 78 -34.35 27.42 43.53
C PRO A 78 -35.00 28.12 44.72
N GLU A 79 -36.33 28.10 44.80
CA GLU A 79 -37.12 28.76 45.87
C GLU A 79 -36.83 28.22 47.28
N THR A 80 -36.30 27.00 47.36
CA THR A 80 -35.86 26.35 48.59
C THR A 80 -34.64 27.03 49.21
N ASN A 81 -33.82 27.73 48.41
CA ASN A 81 -32.62 28.40 48.88
C ASN A 81 -32.98 29.56 49.81
N LYS A 82 -32.33 29.62 50.98
CA LYS A 82 -32.50 30.70 51.98
C LYS A 82 -32.27 32.08 51.35
N GLY A 83 -31.36 32.19 50.38
CA GLY A 83 -31.09 33.42 49.65
C GLY A 83 -32.29 33.91 48.84
N PHE A 84 -32.96 33.01 48.11
CA PHE A 84 -34.18 33.35 47.37
C PHE A 84 -35.32 33.75 48.33
N LYS A 85 -35.47 33.06 49.47
CA LYS A 85 -36.47 33.43 50.50
C LYS A 85 -36.22 34.80 51.12
N MET A 86 -34.96 35.21 51.30
CA MET A 86 -34.62 36.55 51.77
C MET A 86 -34.90 37.59 50.68
N MET A 87 -34.50 37.35 49.43
CA MET A 87 -34.77 38.26 48.32
C MET A 87 -36.27 38.43 48.03
N ALA A 88 -37.05 37.35 48.12
CA ALA A 88 -38.50 37.39 47.98
C ALA A 88 -39.18 38.25 49.04
N LYS A 89 -38.69 38.22 50.29
CA LYS A 89 -39.17 39.11 51.36
C LYS A 89 -38.87 40.59 51.11
N PHE A 90 -37.83 40.89 50.33
CA PHE A 90 -37.49 42.25 49.90
C PHE A 90 -38.12 42.66 48.56
N GLY A 91 -39.04 41.84 48.01
CA GLY A 91 -39.83 42.19 46.82
C GLY A 91 -39.30 41.66 45.50
N PHE A 92 -38.29 40.78 45.50
CA PHE A 92 -37.80 40.10 44.29
C PHE A 92 -38.73 38.94 43.90
N LYS A 93 -39.23 38.94 42.66
CA LYS A 93 -39.95 37.80 42.07
C LYS A 93 -39.05 37.05 41.10
N GLN A 94 -39.27 35.74 40.95
CA GLN A 94 -38.46 34.92 40.05
C GLN A 94 -38.61 35.44 38.61
N GLY A 95 -37.52 36.00 38.05
CA GLY A 95 -37.50 36.56 36.69
C GLY A 95 -37.54 38.10 36.62
N ASP A 96 -37.73 38.79 37.75
CA ASP A 96 -37.65 40.25 37.81
C ASP A 96 -36.19 40.73 37.87
N THR A 97 -35.92 41.90 37.30
CA THR A 97 -34.61 42.53 37.38
C THR A 97 -34.45 43.26 38.72
N LEU A 98 -33.22 43.26 39.25
CA LEU A 98 -32.93 43.99 40.48
C LEU A 98 -32.70 45.48 40.16
N GLY A 99 -33.43 46.37 40.83
CA GLY A 99 -33.27 47.83 40.71
C GLY A 99 -34.48 48.54 40.09
N LYS A 100 -34.40 49.88 40.00
CA LYS A 100 -35.50 50.75 39.51
C LYS A 100 -35.58 50.83 37.97
N SER A 101 -34.51 50.41 37.27
CA SER A 101 -34.40 50.46 35.81
C SER A 101 -34.92 49.18 35.16
N VAL A 102 -35.72 49.34 34.10
CA VAL A 102 -36.35 48.22 33.37
C VAL A 102 -35.33 47.39 32.59
N ASP A 103 -34.16 47.94 32.25
CA ASP A 103 -33.13 47.32 31.40
C ASP A 103 -31.95 46.68 32.16
N ALA A 104 -32.12 46.35 33.44
CA ALA A 104 -31.07 45.69 34.22
C ALA A 104 -30.81 44.25 33.73
N ARG A 105 -29.55 43.80 33.82
CA ARG A 105 -29.14 42.46 33.37
C ARG A 105 -29.81 41.38 34.20
N LYS A 106 -30.41 40.40 33.52
CA LYS A 106 -31.08 39.22 34.12
C LYS A 106 -30.11 38.07 34.38
N THR A 107 -28.98 38.04 33.66
CA THR A 107 -27.97 36.99 33.74
C THR A 107 -26.72 37.50 34.45
N PRO A 108 -26.05 36.66 35.28
CA PRO A 108 -24.75 36.98 35.83
C PRO A 108 -23.73 37.32 34.73
N ILE A 109 -22.78 38.20 35.03
CA ILE A 109 -21.70 38.55 34.10
C ILE A 109 -20.79 37.33 33.91
N ALA A 110 -20.60 36.89 32.67
CA ALA A 110 -19.62 35.85 32.35
C ALA A 110 -18.21 36.38 32.63
N VAL A 111 -17.46 35.65 33.47
CA VAL A 111 -16.07 35.97 33.81
C VAL A 111 -15.19 34.92 33.15
N ASP A 112 -14.49 35.31 32.09
CA ASP A 112 -13.46 34.50 31.46
C ASP A 112 -12.22 34.50 32.36
N VAL A 113 -12.04 33.43 33.13
CA VAL A 113 -10.84 33.24 33.95
C VAL A 113 -9.73 32.76 33.02
N LYS A 114 -8.78 33.64 32.73
CA LYS A 114 -7.64 33.30 31.90
C LYS A 114 -6.78 32.23 32.60
N ALA A 115 -6.81 31.01 32.08
CA ALA A 115 -5.98 29.90 32.57
C ALA A 115 -4.50 30.04 32.16
N ASP A 116 -4.22 30.86 31.15
CA ASP A 116 -2.88 31.03 30.59
C ASP A 116 -2.12 32.23 31.19
N LYS A 117 -0.82 32.03 31.45
CA LYS A 117 0.13 33.12 31.76
C LYS A 117 0.61 33.88 30.51
N GLY A 118 0.01 33.60 29.35
CA GLY A 118 0.35 34.25 28.09
C GLY A 118 -0.09 35.71 28.05
N GLY A 119 0.51 36.52 27.18
CA GLY A 119 0.07 37.89 26.93
C GLY A 119 -1.38 37.96 26.42
N ILE A 120 -2.06 39.07 26.63
CA ILE A 120 -3.37 39.34 26.01
C ILE A 120 -3.10 39.59 24.51
N GLY A 121 -3.69 38.79 23.62
CA GLY A 121 -3.51 38.90 22.16
C GLY A 121 -2.74 37.76 21.48
N LEU A 122 -2.17 36.81 22.22
CA LEU A 122 -1.42 35.67 21.62
C LEU A 122 -2.36 34.60 21.03
N GLU A 123 -3.62 34.59 21.45
CA GLU A 123 -4.66 33.67 20.96
C GLU A 123 -5.12 33.99 19.53
N SER A 124 -5.12 35.27 19.11
CA SER A 124 -5.47 35.64 17.74
C SER A 124 -4.35 35.25 16.76
N GLU A 125 -3.09 35.42 17.15
CA GLU A 125 -1.94 34.98 16.35
C GLU A 125 -1.86 33.45 16.23
N LYS A 126 -2.12 32.73 17.32
CA LYS A 126 -2.20 31.26 17.28
C LYS A 126 -3.31 30.80 16.33
N LYS A 127 -4.51 31.39 16.40
CA LYS A 127 -5.62 31.07 15.48
C LYS A 127 -5.28 31.34 14.01
N ARG A 128 -4.51 32.38 13.72
CA ARG A 128 -4.02 32.67 12.37
C ARG A 128 -3.03 31.60 11.89
N LYS A 129 -2.04 31.22 12.72
CA LYS A 129 -1.08 30.17 12.39
C LYS A 129 -1.74 28.81 12.18
N PHE A 130 -2.74 28.46 12.99
CA PHE A 130 -3.51 27.22 12.78
C PHE A 130 -4.26 27.20 11.46
N ARG A 131 -4.80 28.35 11.02
CA ARG A 131 -5.45 28.46 9.71
C ARG A 131 -4.46 28.35 8.56
N GLU A 132 -3.31 29.03 8.65
CA GLU A 132 -2.23 28.95 7.66
C GLU A 132 -1.72 27.50 7.51
N GLN A 133 -1.55 26.78 8.63
CA GLN A 133 -1.16 25.36 8.62
C GLN A 133 -2.22 24.44 8.00
N TRP A 134 -3.50 24.73 8.23
CA TRP A 134 -4.59 23.96 7.63
C TRP A 134 -4.66 24.16 6.12
N GLU A 135 -4.48 25.40 5.65
CA GLU A 135 -4.42 25.72 4.22
C GLU A 135 -3.18 25.11 3.55
N GLU A 136 -2.04 25.07 4.22
CA GLU A 136 -0.83 24.39 3.72
C GLU A 136 -1.04 22.87 3.63
N ALA A 137 -1.67 22.26 4.63
CA ALA A 137 -2.02 20.84 4.60
C ALA A 137 -3.01 20.51 3.47
N GLU A 138 -4.01 21.37 3.23
CA GLU A 138 -4.96 21.19 2.12
C GLU A 138 -4.26 21.33 0.75
N ARG A 139 -3.33 22.28 0.60
CA ARG A 139 -2.54 22.45 -0.63
C ARG A 139 -1.62 21.24 -0.88
N LEU A 140 -0.98 20.72 0.17
CA LEU A 140 -0.18 19.50 0.07
C LEU A 140 -1.05 18.30 -0.30
N ALA A 141 -2.23 18.14 0.29
CA ALA A 141 -3.16 17.06 -0.04
C ALA A 141 -3.69 17.15 -1.49
N LYS A 142 -3.81 18.36 -2.06
CA LYS A 142 -4.17 18.55 -3.48
C LYS A 142 -3.01 18.16 -4.39
N ARG A 143 -1.78 18.58 -4.06
CA ARG A 143 -0.56 18.19 -4.80
C ARG A 143 -0.34 16.67 -4.77
N THR A 144 -0.50 16.03 -3.62
CA THR A 144 -0.35 14.56 -3.54
C THR A 144 -1.43 13.84 -4.34
N LYS A 145 -2.66 14.37 -4.42
CA LYS A 145 -3.72 13.78 -5.26
C LYS A 145 -3.45 13.93 -6.76
N GLU A 146 -2.86 15.05 -7.17
CA GLU A 146 -2.39 15.25 -8.55
C GLU A 146 -1.24 14.27 -8.86
N GLU A 147 -0.25 14.16 -7.96
CA GLU A 147 0.85 13.20 -8.05
C GLU A 147 0.39 11.73 -8.00
N GLU A 148 -0.69 11.42 -7.27
CA GLU A 148 -1.31 10.09 -7.23
C GLU A 148 -1.96 9.73 -8.57
N GLY A 149 -2.53 10.70 -9.28
CA GLY A 149 -3.06 10.52 -10.65
C GLY A 149 -1.96 10.10 -11.62
N ASP A 150 -0.82 10.81 -11.55
CA ASP A 150 0.37 10.49 -12.34
C ASP A 150 0.96 9.13 -11.92
N TYR A 151 1.00 8.83 -10.62
CA TYR A 151 1.50 7.55 -10.10
C TYR A 151 0.71 6.33 -10.60
N LEU A 152 -0.63 6.43 -10.71
CA LEU A 152 -1.45 5.33 -11.25
C LEU A 152 -1.16 5.08 -12.73
N GLU A 153 -0.93 6.13 -13.52
CA GLU A 153 -0.57 6.01 -14.92
C GLU A 153 0.83 5.43 -15.09
N MET A 154 1.82 5.94 -14.34
CA MET A 154 3.18 5.40 -14.31
C MET A 154 3.17 3.91 -13.94
N ARG A 155 2.39 3.52 -12.93
CA ARG A 155 2.26 2.12 -12.51
C ARG A 155 1.62 1.25 -13.59
N ARG A 156 0.65 1.78 -14.34
CA ARG A 156 0.04 1.07 -15.48
C ARG A 156 1.07 0.87 -16.60
N GLN A 157 1.85 1.89 -16.92
CA GLN A 157 2.92 1.81 -17.92
C GLN A 157 4.00 0.80 -17.49
N GLU A 158 4.48 0.86 -16.25
CA GLU A 158 5.43 -0.12 -15.71
C GLU A 158 4.90 -1.56 -15.78
N GLN A 159 3.61 -1.77 -15.51
CA GLN A 159 3.01 -3.10 -15.62
C GLN A 159 2.95 -3.59 -17.07
N LYS A 160 2.63 -2.71 -18.02
CA LYS A 160 2.65 -3.02 -19.45
C LYS A 160 4.06 -3.38 -19.91
N GLU A 161 5.06 -2.61 -19.51
CA GLU A 161 6.47 -2.89 -19.83
C GLU A 161 6.93 -4.21 -19.22
N LYS A 162 6.65 -4.47 -17.93
CA LYS A 162 6.97 -5.75 -17.27
C LYS A 162 6.26 -6.94 -17.91
N LYS A 163 5.05 -6.76 -18.44
CA LYS A 163 4.32 -7.79 -19.18
C LYS A 163 5.01 -8.05 -20.52
N ALA A 164 5.31 -7.00 -21.28
CA ALA A 164 6.06 -7.08 -22.54
C ALA A 164 7.45 -7.73 -22.37
N GLU A 165 8.15 -7.46 -21.26
CA GLU A 165 9.42 -8.12 -20.95
C GLU A 165 9.28 -9.63 -20.71
N ARG A 166 8.22 -10.05 -20.00
CA ARG A 166 7.95 -11.47 -19.78
C ARG A 166 7.57 -12.18 -21.07
N ASP A 167 6.76 -11.53 -21.90
CA ASP A 167 6.37 -12.06 -23.21
C ASP A 167 7.59 -12.15 -24.13
N LEU A 168 8.49 -11.17 -24.08
CA LEU A 168 9.76 -11.20 -24.82
C LEU A 168 10.65 -12.35 -24.34
N ASP A 169 10.79 -12.55 -23.03
CA ASP A 169 11.56 -13.69 -22.50
C ASP A 169 10.95 -15.03 -22.93
N SER A 170 9.62 -15.13 -22.91
CA SER A 170 8.88 -16.30 -23.37
C SER A 170 9.07 -16.55 -24.87
N ALA A 171 8.95 -15.50 -25.69
CA ALA A 171 9.14 -15.54 -27.14
C ALA A 171 10.57 -15.93 -27.51
N GLN A 172 11.58 -15.38 -26.83
CA GLN A 172 12.98 -15.75 -27.04
C GLN A 172 13.22 -17.20 -26.66
N ARG A 173 12.64 -17.68 -25.56
CA ARG A 173 12.76 -19.08 -25.12
C ARG A 173 12.11 -20.05 -26.11
N THR A 174 10.95 -19.70 -26.67
CA THR A 174 10.31 -20.54 -27.68
C THR A 174 11.10 -20.52 -28.99
N ALA A 175 11.62 -19.37 -29.40
CA ALA A 175 12.48 -19.25 -30.59
C ALA A 175 13.77 -20.08 -30.47
N GLU A 176 14.47 -19.99 -29.32
CA GLU A 176 15.64 -20.81 -29.02
C GLU A 176 15.28 -22.31 -29.12
N ARG A 177 14.22 -22.75 -28.40
CA ARG A 177 13.78 -24.14 -28.39
C ARG A 177 13.36 -24.68 -29.76
N LEU A 178 12.67 -23.88 -30.57
CA LEU A 178 12.26 -24.28 -31.93
C LEU A 178 13.46 -24.31 -32.87
N SER A 179 14.41 -23.38 -32.71
CA SER A 179 15.66 -23.39 -33.49
C SER A 179 16.57 -24.57 -33.14
N GLU A 180 16.61 -24.98 -31.88
CA GLU A 180 17.32 -26.19 -31.43
C GLU A 180 16.69 -27.43 -32.05
N LYS A 181 15.36 -27.57 -31.98
CA LYS A 181 14.66 -28.69 -32.64
C LYS A 181 14.92 -28.76 -34.14
N GLU A 182 14.88 -27.62 -34.85
CA GLU A 182 15.25 -27.60 -36.27
C GLU A 182 16.71 -27.97 -36.50
N ALA A 183 17.62 -27.59 -35.60
CA ALA A 183 19.04 -27.95 -35.69
C ALA A 183 19.27 -29.44 -35.44
N ASP A 184 18.51 -30.05 -34.53
CA ASP A 184 18.50 -31.48 -34.24
C ASP A 184 17.94 -32.26 -35.44
N GLU A 185 16.84 -31.80 -36.03
CA GLU A 185 16.25 -32.39 -37.26
C GLU A 185 17.19 -32.28 -38.46
N LYS A 186 17.95 -31.19 -38.55
CA LYS A 186 18.98 -30.98 -39.59
C LYS A 186 20.31 -31.68 -39.27
N GLY A 187 20.44 -32.35 -38.11
CA GLY A 187 21.61 -33.15 -37.75
C GLY A 187 22.88 -32.35 -37.47
N THR A 188 22.76 -31.08 -37.09
CA THR A 188 23.91 -30.25 -36.69
C THR A 188 24.39 -30.66 -35.30
N PRO A 189 25.72 -30.81 -35.05
CA PRO A 189 26.20 -31.32 -33.77
C PRO A 189 25.94 -30.36 -32.61
N GLU A 190 25.78 -30.97 -31.43
CA GLU A 190 25.53 -30.42 -30.09
C GLU A 190 26.07 -28.99 -29.87
N PRO A 191 25.31 -28.10 -29.19
CA PRO A 191 25.68 -26.71 -28.92
C PRO A 191 26.66 -26.61 -27.75
N GLY A 192 27.74 -27.38 -27.79
CA GLY A 192 28.92 -27.15 -26.96
C GLY A 192 29.74 -26.04 -27.61
N GLU A 193 29.58 -24.81 -27.13
CA GLU A 193 30.47 -23.67 -27.42
C GLU A 193 30.37 -23.09 -28.84
N LYS A 194 29.15 -22.87 -29.33
CA LYS A 194 28.99 -21.87 -30.41
C LYS A 194 29.29 -20.48 -29.84
N PRO A 195 30.16 -19.67 -30.46
CA PRO A 195 30.40 -18.31 -30.00
C PRO A 195 29.08 -17.54 -30.06
N LEU A 196 28.88 -16.58 -29.15
CA LEU A 196 27.64 -15.80 -29.07
C LEU A 196 27.28 -15.13 -30.41
N THR A 197 28.28 -14.87 -31.25
CA THR A 197 28.14 -14.31 -32.61
C THR A 197 27.35 -15.16 -33.59
N ASP A 198 27.35 -16.48 -33.42
CA ASP A 198 26.70 -17.39 -34.35
C ASP A 198 25.22 -17.63 -34.00
N ILE A 199 24.77 -17.09 -32.87
CA ILE A 199 23.39 -17.13 -32.41
C ILE A 199 22.64 -15.96 -33.03
N ASN A 200 21.38 -16.19 -33.44
CA ASN A 200 20.53 -15.12 -33.96
C ASN A 200 20.40 -13.99 -32.93
N VAL A 201 20.63 -12.75 -33.38
CA VAL A 201 20.53 -11.50 -32.60
C VAL A 201 19.26 -11.43 -31.76
N LEU A 202 18.14 -11.97 -32.26
CA LEU A 202 16.84 -11.96 -31.61
C LEU A 202 16.80 -12.66 -30.23
N TRP A 203 17.60 -13.71 -30.01
CA TRP A 203 17.69 -14.42 -28.72
C TRP A 203 19.11 -14.55 -28.17
N ARG A 204 20.09 -13.91 -28.82
CA ARG A 204 21.47 -13.80 -28.34
C ARG A 204 21.56 -13.11 -26.97
N SER A 205 20.71 -12.12 -26.69
CA SER A 205 20.66 -11.47 -25.37
C SER A 205 20.36 -12.45 -24.24
N ARG A 206 19.51 -13.46 -24.48
CA ARG A 206 19.21 -14.52 -23.52
C ARG A 206 20.40 -15.46 -23.31
N ALA A 207 21.11 -15.82 -24.38
CA ALA A 207 22.33 -16.62 -24.28
C ALA A 207 23.41 -15.88 -23.48
N ARG A 208 23.61 -14.57 -23.73
CA ARG A 208 24.52 -13.70 -22.96
C ARG A 208 24.16 -13.68 -21.48
N LYS A 209 22.89 -13.40 -21.14
CA LYS A 209 22.39 -13.44 -19.75
C LYS A 209 22.63 -14.79 -19.07
N ARG A 210 22.53 -15.92 -19.77
CA ARG A 210 22.84 -17.24 -19.20
C ARG A 210 24.31 -17.36 -18.83
N VAL A 211 25.21 -16.88 -19.69
CA VAL A 211 26.67 -16.86 -19.44
C VAL A 211 26.98 -15.92 -18.28
N GLU A 212 26.46 -14.70 -18.28
CA GLU A 212 26.61 -13.73 -17.18
C GLU A 212 26.12 -14.29 -15.84
N ILE A 213 24.94 -14.93 -15.80
CA ILE A 213 24.42 -15.55 -14.57
C ILE A 213 25.31 -16.72 -14.12
N GLN A 214 25.89 -17.49 -15.04
CA GLN A 214 26.84 -18.54 -14.70
C GLN A 214 28.13 -17.96 -14.11
N GLN A 215 28.65 -16.89 -14.72
CA GLN A 215 29.81 -16.15 -14.24
C GLN A 215 29.55 -15.52 -12.87
N ASP A 216 28.44 -14.80 -12.65
CA ASP A 216 28.10 -14.21 -11.35
C ASP A 216 27.92 -15.29 -10.27
N LYS A 217 27.27 -16.41 -10.60
CA LYS A 217 27.17 -17.56 -9.68
C LYS A 217 28.53 -18.14 -9.35
N GLN A 218 29.43 -18.23 -10.33
CA GLN A 218 30.79 -18.70 -10.13
C GLN A 218 31.58 -17.72 -9.26
N GLN A 219 31.58 -16.43 -9.59
CA GLN A 219 32.19 -15.36 -8.80
C GLN A 219 31.67 -15.33 -7.37
N ARG A 220 30.35 -15.49 -7.18
CA ARG A 220 29.76 -15.54 -5.84
C ARG A 220 30.15 -16.78 -5.06
N ARG A 221 30.29 -17.94 -5.72
CA ARG A 221 30.84 -19.16 -5.10
C ARG A 221 32.29 -18.96 -4.71
N GLU A 222 33.11 -18.37 -5.57
CA GLU A 222 34.52 -18.05 -5.31
C GLU A 222 34.66 -17.05 -4.15
N LEU A 223 33.86 -15.99 -4.12
CA LEU A 223 33.76 -15.04 -3.01
C LEU A 223 33.39 -15.74 -1.70
N ASN A 224 32.30 -16.51 -1.71
CA ASN A 224 31.85 -17.23 -0.52
C ASN A 224 32.90 -18.23 -0.02
N ASN A 225 33.58 -18.94 -0.93
CA ASN A 225 34.68 -19.85 -0.58
C ASN A 225 35.87 -19.08 0.04
N SER A 226 36.23 -17.92 -0.52
CA SER A 226 37.33 -17.07 -0.02
C SER A 226 37.02 -16.36 1.31
N LEU A 227 35.74 -16.09 1.60
CA LEU A 227 35.30 -15.49 2.86
C LEU A 227 35.08 -16.54 3.95
N ALA A 228 34.56 -17.71 3.58
CA ALA A 228 34.42 -18.86 4.48
C ALA A 228 35.79 -19.30 5.02
N SER A 229 36.84 -19.28 4.19
CA SER A 229 38.21 -19.58 4.63
C SER A 229 38.85 -18.52 5.53
N ARG A 230 38.21 -17.35 5.71
CA ARG A 230 38.69 -16.24 6.57
C ARG A 230 37.95 -16.14 7.90
N LEU A 231 36.87 -16.90 8.12
CA LEU A 231 36.08 -16.87 9.36
C LEU A 231 36.52 -17.99 10.31
N PRO A 232 37.21 -17.69 11.43
CA PRO A 232 37.81 -18.70 12.30
C PRO A 232 36.82 -19.64 13.02
N ILE A 233 35.52 -19.36 12.97
CA ILE A 233 34.48 -20.04 13.77
C ILE A 233 33.91 -21.27 13.04
N LEU A 234 34.19 -21.44 11.74
CA LEU A 234 33.64 -22.52 10.90
C LEU A 234 34.73 -23.36 10.20
N ALA A 235 36.01 -23.20 10.57
CA ALA A 235 37.06 -24.08 10.08
C ALA A 235 36.87 -25.47 10.72
N ASP A 236 36.42 -26.44 9.93
CA ASP A 236 36.40 -27.85 10.33
C ASP A 236 37.85 -28.30 10.56
N GLU A 237 38.11 -29.07 11.63
CA GLU A 237 39.48 -29.42 12.08
C GLU A 237 40.27 -30.31 11.08
N GLY A 238 39.66 -30.64 9.93
CA GLY A 238 40.27 -31.36 8.81
C GLY A 238 40.62 -30.51 7.59
N ASP A 239 40.30 -29.22 7.57
CA ASP A 239 40.60 -28.35 6.42
C ASP A 239 42.04 -27.83 6.50
N VAL A 240 42.87 -28.30 5.55
CA VAL A 240 44.25 -27.85 5.36
C VAL A 240 44.36 -26.31 5.33
N ASP A 241 45.27 -25.77 6.14
CA ASP A 241 45.51 -24.32 6.26
C ASP A 241 45.66 -23.65 4.89
N ASN A 242 45.16 -22.41 4.75
CA ASN A 242 45.23 -21.64 3.51
C ASN A 242 46.67 -21.55 2.96
N ASP A 243 47.68 -21.47 3.83
CA ASP A 243 49.09 -21.45 3.45
C ASP A 243 49.51 -22.74 2.71
N THR A 244 48.89 -23.88 3.05
CA THR A 244 49.12 -25.17 2.41
C THR A 244 48.51 -25.22 1.01
N LYS A 245 47.29 -24.68 0.84
CA LYS A 245 46.59 -24.62 -0.47
C LYS A 245 47.30 -23.68 -1.45
N VAL A 246 47.80 -22.54 -0.95
CA VAL A 246 48.62 -21.60 -1.72
C VAL A 246 49.97 -22.23 -2.10
N ALA A 247 50.63 -22.96 -1.18
CA ALA A 247 51.87 -23.68 -1.46
C ALA A 247 51.70 -24.83 -2.47
N LEU A 248 50.51 -25.45 -2.53
CA LEU A 248 50.14 -26.47 -3.51
C LEU A 248 49.74 -25.89 -4.89
N GLY A 249 49.70 -24.55 -5.02
CA GLY A 249 49.36 -23.87 -6.26
C GLY A 249 47.87 -23.97 -6.65
N GLN A 250 47.01 -24.34 -5.70
CA GLN A 250 45.60 -24.67 -5.98
C GLN A 250 44.70 -23.41 -6.06
N ASP A 251 45.08 -22.33 -5.37
CA ASP A 251 44.36 -21.04 -5.32
C ASP A 251 45.07 -19.92 -6.11
N LEU A 252 45.92 -20.26 -7.09
CA LEU A 252 46.69 -19.29 -7.89
C LEU A 252 45.91 -18.63 -9.03
N GLN A 253 44.60 -18.87 -9.16
CA GLN A 253 43.75 -18.05 -10.02
C GLN A 253 43.30 -16.85 -9.19
N PRO A 254 43.87 -15.66 -9.42
CA PRO A 254 43.50 -14.51 -8.62
C PRO A 254 42.02 -14.18 -8.77
N PHE A 255 41.39 -13.83 -7.65
CA PHE A 255 40.03 -13.28 -7.59
C PHE A 255 39.79 -12.11 -8.57
N TYR A 256 40.84 -11.43 -9.04
CA TYR A 256 40.75 -10.31 -9.98
C TYR A 256 40.86 -10.71 -11.47
N THR A 257 41.33 -11.91 -11.84
CA THR A 257 41.43 -12.31 -13.27
C THR A 257 40.08 -12.64 -13.91
N THR A 258 39.05 -12.97 -13.13
CA THR A 258 37.67 -13.15 -13.60
C THR A 258 36.87 -11.83 -13.64
N LEU A 259 37.40 -10.75 -13.06
CA LEU A 259 36.82 -9.40 -13.13
C LEU A 259 37.31 -8.62 -14.37
N GLU A 260 38.51 -8.93 -14.87
CA GLU A 260 39.11 -8.27 -16.04
C GLU A 260 38.95 -9.06 -17.35
N GLY A 261 38.42 -10.29 -17.29
CA GLY A 261 38.46 -11.26 -18.39
C GLY A 261 37.43 -11.10 -19.51
N ASP A 262 36.35 -10.34 -19.31
CA ASP A 262 35.30 -10.15 -20.31
C ASP A 262 34.90 -8.67 -20.38
N LEU A 263 35.83 -7.82 -20.82
CA LEU A 263 35.43 -6.68 -21.65
C LEU A 263 34.83 -7.30 -22.92
N GLU A 264 33.58 -7.75 -22.79
CA GLU A 264 32.80 -8.39 -23.85
C GLU A 264 33.03 -7.60 -25.12
N ALA A 265 33.44 -8.29 -26.18
CA ALA A 265 33.46 -7.73 -27.51
C ALA A 265 32.08 -7.11 -27.75
N ASP A 266 32.02 -5.77 -27.68
CA ASP A 266 30.81 -5.01 -27.84
C ASP A 266 30.20 -5.45 -29.17
N ASP A 267 29.13 -6.24 -29.10
CA ASP A 267 28.44 -6.71 -30.28
C ASP A 267 27.50 -5.58 -30.70
N PRO A 268 27.88 -4.78 -31.72
CA PRO A 268 27.14 -3.56 -32.04
C PRO A 268 25.70 -3.89 -32.46
N GLU A 269 25.49 -5.03 -33.11
CA GLU A 269 24.17 -5.49 -33.55
C GLU A 269 23.24 -5.82 -32.38
N LEU A 270 23.76 -6.46 -31.32
CA LEU A 270 23.00 -6.71 -30.11
C LEU A 270 22.72 -5.42 -29.34
N ALA A 271 23.69 -4.50 -29.27
CA ALA A 271 23.51 -3.21 -28.61
C ALA A 271 22.44 -2.36 -29.33
N GLU A 272 22.43 -2.36 -30.66
CA GLU A 272 21.38 -1.74 -31.48
C GLU A 272 20.01 -2.39 -31.24
N PHE A 273 19.96 -3.72 -31.12
CA PHE A 273 18.71 -4.42 -30.80
C PHE A 273 18.22 -4.12 -29.37
N GLU A 274 19.11 -4.07 -28.39
CA GLU A 274 18.78 -3.79 -26.99
C GLU A 274 18.36 -2.33 -26.78
N ALA A 275 18.89 -1.40 -27.59
CA ALA A 275 18.52 0.02 -27.56
C ALA A 275 17.07 0.29 -28.03
N LEU A 276 16.45 -0.64 -28.75
CA LEU A 276 15.05 -0.52 -29.17
C LEU A 276 14.11 -0.73 -27.97
N PRO A 277 12.92 -0.09 -27.97
CA PRO A 277 11.93 -0.30 -26.93
C PRO A 277 11.48 -1.76 -26.88
N VAL A 278 11.09 -2.23 -25.68
CA VAL A 278 10.73 -3.63 -25.43
C VAL A 278 9.65 -4.14 -26.39
N ALA A 279 8.68 -3.28 -26.72
CA ALA A 279 7.60 -3.59 -27.65
C ALA A 279 8.11 -3.93 -29.06
N GLU A 280 8.99 -3.09 -29.64
CA GLU A 280 9.54 -3.33 -30.98
C GLU A 280 10.44 -4.58 -31.03
N ARG A 281 11.18 -4.85 -29.94
CA ARG A 281 11.97 -6.08 -29.82
C ARG A 281 11.06 -7.31 -29.81
N LEU A 282 9.96 -7.25 -29.07
CA LEU A 282 8.96 -8.33 -29.01
C LEU A 282 8.32 -8.56 -30.39
N GLU A 283 7.90 -7.51 -31.08
CA GLU A 283 7.32 -7.60 -32.43
C GLU A 283 8.26 -8.28 -33.42
N LYS A 284 9.55 -7.92 -33.44
CA LYS A 284 10.55 -8.56 -34.31
C LYS A 284 10.68 -10.06 -34.04
N VAL A 285 10.67 -10.47 -32.77
CA VAL A 285 10.72 -11.90 -32.39
C VAL A 285 9.43 -12.63 -32.80
N LEU A 286 8.27 -12.00 -32.59
CA LEU A 286 6.97 -12.57 -32.96
C LEU A 286 6.81 -12.74 -34.47
N LEU A 287 7.24 -11.76 -35.27
CA LEU A 287 7.26 -11.85 -36.73
C LEU A 287 8.18 -12.98 -37.19
N TYR A 288 9.37 -13.10 -36.59
CA TYR A 288 10.28 -14.21 -36.88
C TYR A 288 9.67 -15.58 -36.57
N LEU A 289 9.00 -15.72 -35.43
CA LEU A 289 8.30 -16.94 -35.02
C LEU A 289 7.17 -17.31 -35.98
N ARG A 290 6.45 -16.32 -36.50
CA ARG A 290 5.39 -16.52 -37.52
C ARG A 290 5.96 -16.91 -38.88
N ASP A 291 6.94 -16.16 -39.38
CA ASP A 291 7.47 -16.35 -40.74
C ASP A 291 8.20 -17.68 -40.90
N LYS A 292 9.00 -18.06 -39.89
CA LYS A 292 9.83 -19.28 -39.96
C LYS A 292 9.14 -20.51 -39.39
N PHE A 293 8.53 -20.37 -38.21
CA PHE A 293 7.97 -21.51 -37.49
C PHE A 293 6.45 -21.59 -37.53
N GLN A 294 5.76 -20.59 -38.09
CA GLN A 294 4.29 -20.51 -38.11
C GLN A 294 3.69 -20.64 -36.71
N TYR A 295 4.40 -20.11 -35.71
CA TYR A 295 4.04 -20.23 -34.31
C TYR A 295 3.48 -18.92 -33.76
N CYS A 296 2.34 -18.99 -33.07
CA CYS A 296 1.80 -17.87 -32.31
C CYS A 296 2.05 -18.08 -30.82
N LEU A 297 2.71 -17.11 -30.17
CA LEU A 297 2.98 -17.14 -28.73
C LEU A 297 1.68 -17.12 -27.90
N TYR A 298 0.72 -16.28 -28.29
CA TYR A 298 -0.52 -16.05 -27.54
C TYR A 298 -1.51 -17.22 -27.69
N CYS A 299 -1.61 -17.81 -28.88
CA CYS A 299 -2.43 -19.02 -29.08
C CYS A 299 -1.74 -20.29 -28.55
N GLY A 300 -0.42 -20.28 -28.41
CA GLY A 300 0.37 -21.43 -27.97
C GLY A 300 0.45 -22.59 -28.98
N TYR A 301 0.04 -22.37 -30.23
CA TYR A 301 -0.05 -23.40 -31.26
C TYR A 301 0.88 -23.10 -32.45
N GLN A 302 1.41 -24.17 -33.04
CA GLN A 302 2.17 -24.14 -34.28
C GLN A 302 1.24 -24.49 -35.43
N TYR A 303 0.96 -23.51 -36.28
CA TYR A 303 0.07 -23.68 -37.42
C TYR A 303 0.80 -24.40 -38.56
N PRO A 304 0.08 -25.22 -39.35
CA PRO A 304 0.64 -25.86 -40.55
C PRO A 304 0.65 -24.93 -41.78
N ASP A 305 -0.09 -23.82 -41.74
CA ASP A 305 -0.28 -22.91 -42.87
C ASP A 305 0.43 -21.57 -42.65
N ARG A 306 1.05 -21.06 -43.73
CA ARG A 306 1.81 -19.78 -43.74
C ARG A 306 0.94 -18.55 -43.44
N GLU A 307 -0.35 -18.63 -43.70
CA GLU A 307 -1.28 -17.50 -43.52
C GLU A 307 -1.94 -17.47 -42.13
N LEU A 308 -1.62 -18.44 -41.24
CA LEU A 308 -2.16 -18.52 -39.88
C LEU A 308 -3.69 -18.33 -39.84
N GLU A 309 -4.42 -19.12 -40.63
CA GLU A 309 -5.89 -19.06 -40.65
C GLU A 309 -6.47 -19.27 -39.23
N GLY A 310 -7.03 -18.20 -38.67
CA GLY A 310 -7.64 -18.21 -37.33
C GLY A 310 -6.83 -17.53 -36.22
N CYS A 311 -5.67 -16.93 -36.51
CA CYS A 311 -4.95 -16.08 -35.55
C CYS A 311 -5.41 -14.61 -35.71
N PRO A 312 -5.92 -13.95 -34.65
CA PRO A 312 -6.56 -12.64 -34.75
C PRO A 312 -5.58 -11.48 -35.00
N GLY A 313 -4.27 -11.66 -34.78
CA GLY A 313 -3.30 -10.61 -35.03
C GLY A 313 -1.88 -10.97 -34.63
N VAL A 314 -0.95 -10.02 -34.61
CA VAL A 314 0.44 -10.22 -34.18
C VAL A 314 0.66 -9.92 -32.71
N THR A 315 -0.11 -8.96 -32.18
CA THR A 315 0.04 -8.37 -30.86
C THR A 315 -0.86 -9.03 -29.83
N GLU A 316 -0.54 -8.85 -28.55
CA GLU A 316 -1.36 -9.36 -27.45
C GLU A 316 -2.77 -8.74 -27.46
N GLU A 317 -2.88 -7.45 -27.77
CA GLU A 317 -4.14 -6.69 -27.75
C GLU A 317 -5.17 -7.24 -28.74
N GLU A 318 -4.72 -7.91 -29.80
CA GLU A 318 -5.59 -8.55 -30.79
C GLU A 318 -6.10 -9.91 -30.32
N HIS A 319 -5.57 -10.48 -29.24
CA HIS A 319 -5.93 -11.79 -28.68
C HIS A 319 -6.66 -11.72 -27.32
N GLU A 320 -6.79 -10.53 -26.70
CA GLU A 320 -7.64 -10.32 -25.50
C GLU A 320 -9.14 -10.27 -25.86
#